data_AF-A0AAW4MBL1-F1
#
_entry.id   AF-A0AAW4MBL1-F1
#
_cell.length_a   1.000
_cell.length_b   1.000
_cell.length_c   1.000
_cell.angle_alpha   90.00
_cell.angle_beta   90.00
_cell.angle_gamma   90.00
#
_symmetry.space_group_name_H-M   'P 1'
#
loop_
_entity.id
_entity.type
_entity.pdbx_description
1 polymer ?
#
loop_
_entity_poly.entity_id
_entity_poly.type
_entity_poly.pdbx_seq_one_letter_code
_entity_poly.pdbx_strand_id
1 'polypeptide(L)'
;MKRFDLRQIMRDAHRTYKYVGKKQGKTFGEVLKSTWKLAKLNVTMQEELARQQEERNNKMFTPVKAEKVTFKAEWSDCYNSNSRGYLGSQYCGD
;
A
#
# COMPACT_ATOMS: atom_id res chain seq x y z
N MET A 1 20.90 19.35 -0.02
CA MET A 1 21.07 17.91 -0.31
C MET A 1 21.39 17.74 -1.78
N LYS A 2 22.24 16.77 -2.16
CA LYS A 2 22.44 16.45 -3.59
C LYS A 2 21.15 15.82 -4.12
N ARG A 3 20.52 16.43 -5.14
CA ARG A 3 19.28 15.92 -5.77
C ARG A 3 19.48 14.56 -6.46
N PHE A 4 20.71 14.21 -6.80
CA PHE A 4 21.07 12.96 -7.47
C PHE A 4 22.28 12.31 -6.79
N ASP A 5 22.22 10.99 -6.57
CA ASP A 5 23.37 10.21 -6.12
C ASP A 5 24.24 9.81 -7.31
N LEU A 6 25.21 10.67 -7.63
CA LEU A 6 26.17 10.47 -8.72
C LEU A 6 26.96 9.15 -8.59
N ARG A 7 27.26 8.72 -7.36
CA ARG A 7 28.04 7.50 -7.12
C ARG A 7 27.22 6.27 -7.50
N GLN A 8 25.94 6.28 -7.14
CA GLN A 8 25.01 5.22 -7.50
C GLN A 8 24.79 5.17 -9.02
N ILE A 9 24.56 6.31 -9.67
CA ILE A 9 24.35 6.39 -11.12
C ILE A 9 25.57 5.86 -11.89
N MET A 10 26.79 6.22 -11.46
CA MET A 10 28.02 5.72 -12.07
C MET A 10 28.20 4.22 -11.89
N ARG A 11 27.88 3.69 -10.70
CA ARG A 11 27.94 2.26 -10.40
C ARG A 11 26.97 1.49 -11.29
N ASP A 12 25.75 1.99 -11.46
CA ASP A 12 24.72 1.35 -12.28
C ASP A 12 25.04 1.44 -13.77
N ALA A 13 25.55 2.57 -14.26
CA ALA A 13 26.07 2.71 -15.62
C ALA A 13 27.20 1.71 -15.91
N HIS A 14 28.14 1.54 -14.99
CA HIS A 14 29.24 0.60 -15.14
C HIS A 14 28.76 -0.86 -15.14
N ARG A 15 27.85 -1.24 -14.23
CA ARG A 15 27.28 -2.59 -14.17
C ARG A 15 26.50 -2.93 -15.44
N THR A 16 25.61 -2.04 -15.87
CA THR A 16 24.80 -2.22 -17.08
C THR A 16 25.68 -2.32 -18.32
N TYR A 17 26.73 -1.49 -18.44
CA TYR A 17 27.70 -1.60 -19.51
C TYR A 17 28.45 -2.95 -19.48
N LYS A 18 29.00 -3.33 -18.33
CA LYS A 18 29.80 -4.57 -18.16
C LYS A 18 29.02 -5.82 -18.55
N TYR A 19 27.77 -5.94 -18.11
CA TYR A 19 27.01 -7.18 -18.27
C TYR A 19 26.10 -7.21 -19.51
N VAL A 20 25.63 -6.04 -19.97
CA VAL A 20 24.63 -5.95 -21.05
C VAL A 20 25.14 -5.10 -22.21
N GLY A 21 25.54 -3.85 -21.94
CA GLY A 21 25.91 -2.88 -22.97
C GLY A 21 27.03 -3.36 -23.90
N LYS A 22 28.08 -3.96 -23.32
CA LYS A 22 29.21 -4.51 -24.08
C LYS A 22 28.79 -5.64 -25.04
N LYS A 23 27.84 -6.49 -24.63
CA LYS A 23 27.31 -7.56 -25.49
C LYS A 23 26.41 -7.03 -26.61
N GLN A 24 25.77 -5.89 -26.39
CA GLN A 24 24.91 -5.21 -27.36
C GLN A 24 25.69 -4.27 -28.30
N GLY A 25 27.02 -4.22 -28.21
CA GLY A 25 27.85 -3.30 -29.00
C GLY A 25 27.68 -1.82 -28.63
N LYS A 26 27.04 -1.51 -27.49
CA LYS A 26 26.85 -0.14 -27.02
C LYS A 26 28.11 0.39 -26.36
N THR A 27 28.39 1.67 -26.58
CA THR A 27 29.47 2.38 -25.88
C THR A 27 29.08 2.67 -24.43
N PHE A 28 30.08 2.82 -23.57
CA PHE A 28 29.85 3.25 -22.19
C PHE A 28 29.14 4.62 -22.12
N GLY A 29 29.46 5.53 -23.04
CA GLY A 29 28.82 6.86 -23.11
C GLY A 29 27.32 6.80 -23.40
N GLU A 30 26.87 5.88 -24.26
CA GLU A 30 25.44 5.66 -24.52
C GLU A 30 24.73 5.08 -23.31
N VAL A 31 25.35 4.08 -22.67
CA VAL A 31 24.83 3.49 -21.43
C VAL A 31 24.72 4.56 -20.35
N LEU A 32 25.75 5.37 -20.14
CA LEU A 32 25.75 6.46 -19.16
C LEU A 32 24.68 7.52 -19.45
N LYS A 33 24.49 7.91 -20.71
CA LYS A 33 23.40 8.83 -21.09
C LYS A 33 22.02 8.23 -20.77
N SER A 34 21.83 6.94 -21.02
CA SER A 34 20.57 6.26 -20.73
C SER A 34 20.31 6.14 -19.23
N THR A 35 21.31 5.75 -18.44
CA THR A 35 21.17 5.64 -16.98
C THR A 35 20.95 7.00 -16.33
N TRP A 36 21.58 8.07 -16.85
CA TRP A 36 21.35 9.43 -16.39
C TRP A 36 19.91 9.90 -16.62
N LYS A 37 19.33 9.59 -17.80
CA LYS A 37 17.91 9.88 -18.08
C LYS A 37 16.99 9.12 -17.14
N LEU A 38 17.25 7.83 -16.90
CA LEU A 38 16.48 7.01 -15.96
C LEU A 38 16.57 7.54 -14.53
N ALA A 39 17.76 7.96 -14.09
CA ALA A 39 17.94 8.52 -12.76
C ALA A 39 17.15 9.82 -12.55
N LYS A 40 17.08 10.68 -13.56
CA LYS A 40 16.23 11.88 -13.53
C LYS A 40 14.74 11.52 -13.38
N LEU A 41 14.29 10.54 -14.16
CA LEU A 41 12.90 10.09 -14.14
C LEU A 41 12.53 9.44 -12.79
N ASN A 42 13.43 8.66 -12.20
CA ASN A 42 13.22 8.08 -10.88
C ASN A 42 13.04 9.14 -9.80
N VAL A 43 13.82 10.24 -9.85
CA VAL A 43 13.67 11.33 -8.88
C VAL A 43 12.31 12.02 -9.04
N THR A 44 11.89 12.32 -10.27
CA THR A 44 10.57 12.95 -10.48
C THR A 44 9.44 12.04 -10.03
N MET A 45 9.54 10.72 -10.28
CA MET A 45 8.55 9.75 -9.80
C MET A 45 8.54 9.60 -8.28
N GLN A 46 9.70 9.65 -7.62
CA GLN A 46 9.76 9.65 -6.16
C GLN A 46 9.13 10.90 -5.54
N GLU A 47 9.35 12.08 -6.14
CA GLU A 47 8.69 13.32 -5.73
C GLU A 47 7.16 13.22 -5.88
N GLU A 48 6.65 12.66 -6.98
CA GLU A 48 5.22 12.45 -7.20
C GLU A 48 4.61 11.43 -6.21
N LEU A 49 5.29 10.29 -5.99
CA LEU A 49 4.85 9.29 -5.02
C LEU A 49 4.82 9.85 -3.59
N ALA A 50 5.80 10.67 -3.22
CA ALA A 50 5.81 11.34 -1.93
C ALA A 50 4.60 12.27 -1.76
N ARG A 51 4.25 13.05 -2.80
CA ARG A 51 3.04 13.90 -2.78
C ARG A 51 1.76 13.09 -2.66
N GLN A 52 1.64 11.98 -3.41
CA GLN A 52 0.47 11.10 -3.31
C GLN A 52 0.36 10.44 -1.92
N GLN A 53 1.48 10.05 -1.33
CA GLN A 53 1.50 9.48 0.02
C GLN A 53 1.09 10.51 1.07
N GLU A 54 1.55 11.75 0.96
CA GLU A 54 1.16 12.86 1.83
C GLU A 54 -0.33 13.17 1.71
N GLU A 55 -0.87 13.20 0.49
CA GLU A 55 -2.32 13.32 0.27
C GLU A 55 -3.12 12.16 0.87
N ARG A 56 -2.64 10.92 0.73
CA ARG A 56 -3.28 9.75 1.36
C ARG A 56 -3.28 9.86 2.88
N ASN A 57 -2.15 10.21 3.48
CA ASN A 57 -2.04 10.37 4.92
C ASN A 57 -3.00 11.46 5.43
N ASN A 58 -3.12 12.58 4.70
CA ASN A 58 -4.04 13.67 5.05
C ASN A 58 -5.52 13.26 4.88
N LYS A 59 -5.87 12.45 3.88
CA LYS A 59 -7.24 11.95 3.68
C LYS A 59 -7.64 10.83 4.66
N MET A 60 -6.69 10.01 5.11
CA MET A 60 -6.95 8.90 6.01
C MET A 60 -7.27 9.34 7.46
N PHE A 61 -6.97 10.60 7.82
CA PHE A 61 -7.32 11.16 9.13
C PHE A 61 -8.69 11.85 9.12
N THR A 62 -9.72 11.15 8.65
CA THR A 62 -11.09 11.44 9.05
C THR A 62 -11.53 10.29 9.94
N PRO A 63 -11.51 10.44 11.28
CA PRO A 63 -12.09 9.42 12.13
C PRO A 63 -13.58 9.38 11.80
N VAL A 64 -14.00 8.37 11.03
CA VAL A 64 -15.40 7.98 10.96
C VAL A 64 -15.78 7.68 12.40
N LYS A 65 -16.57 8.57 13.01
CA LYS A 65 -17.08 8.35 14.36
C LYS A 65 -17.82 7.03 14.32
N ALA A 66 -17.25 5.98 14.91
CA ALA A 66 -17.93 4.72 15.07
C ALA A 66 -19.13 4.99 15.97
N GLU A 67 -20.31 5.08 15.37
CA GLU A 67 -21.55 5.20 16.12
C GLU A 67 -21.73 3.88 16.86
N LYS A 68 -21.55 3.91 18.18
CA LYS A 68 -21.79 2.76 19.03
C LYS A 68 -23.29 2.49 19.05
N VAL A 69 -23.76 1.65 18.14
CA VAL A 69 -25.11 1.11 18.21
C VAL A 69 -25.14 0.14 19.39
N THR A 70 -25.70 0.59 20.51
CA THR A 70 -26.00 -0.28 21.65
C THR A 70 -27.20 -1.14 21.28
N PHE A 71 -26.92 -2.39 20.90
CA PHE A 71 -27.96 -3.41 20.71
C PHE A 71 -28.57 -3.75 22.07
N LYS A 72 -29.74 -3.19 22.36
CA LYS A 72 -30.57 -3.59 23.49
C LYS A 72 -31.52 -4.68 22.99
N ALA A 73 -31.05 -5.93 22.98
CA ALA A 73 -31.97 -7.06 22.86
C ALA A 73 -32.52 -7.41 24.24
N GLU A 74 -33.83 -7.55 24.31
CA GLU A 74 -34.52 -8.21 25.40
C GLU A 74 -34.66 -9.71 25.12
N TRP A 75 -34.92 -10.50 26.17
CA TRP A 75 -35.03 -11.96 26.07
C TRP A 75 -36.04 -12.42 25.01
N SER A 76 -37.12 -11.66 24.81
CA SER A 76 -38.15 -11.91 23.79
C SER A 76 -37.68 -11.69 22.36
N ASP A 77 -36.62 -10.90 22.14
CA ASP A 77 -36.07 -10.65 20.81
C ASP A 77 -35.24 -11.84 20.33
N CYS A 78 -34.67 -12.60 21.27
CA CYS A 78 -33.85 -13.78 20.99
C CYS A 78 -34.67 -15.09 20.97
N TYR A 79 -35.77 -15.17 21.73
CA TYR A 79 -36.58 -16.38 21.86
C TYR A 79 -38.08 -16.12 21.69
N ASN A 80 -38.71 -16.89 20.80
CA ASN A 80 -40.16 -16.89 20.66
C ASN A 80 -40.82 -17.39 21.95
N SER A 81 -41.63 -16.55 22.58
CA SER A 81 -42.38 -16.87 23.81
C SER A 81 -43.33 -18.05 23.66
N ASN A 82 -43.76 -18.34 22.43
CA ASN A 82 -44.67 -19.45 22.12
C ASN A 82 -43.97 -20.79 21.88
N SER A 83 -42.63 -20.81 21.79
CA SER A 83 -41.87 -22.05 21.64
C SER A 83 -41.68 -22.72 23.01
N ARG A 84 -42.70 -23.43 23.47
CA ARG A 84 -42.67 -24.26 24.68
C ARG A 84 -42.58 -25.74 24.31
N GLY A 85 -41.49 -26.38 24.69
CA GLY A 85 -41.28 -27.82 24.65
C GLY A 85 -42.05 -28.56 25.74
N TYR A 86 -41.79 -29.86 25.87
CA TYR A 86 -42.46 -30.73 26.83
C TYR A 86 -42.34 -30.18 28.27
N LEU A 87 -43.47 -30.12 28.99
CA LEU A 87 -43.60 -29.50 30.33
C LEU A 87 -43.24 -28.01 30.41
N GLY A 88 -43.29 -27.26 29.31
CA GLY A 88 -43.04 -25.82 29.30
C GLY A 88 -41.56 -25.43 29.22
N SER A 89 -40.67 -26.40 28.97
CA SER A 89 -39.24 -26.15 28.76
C SER A 89 -39.02 -25.33 27.48
N GLN A 90 -38.18 -24.29 27.52
CA GLN A 90 -37.77 -23.58 26.30
C GLN A 90 -36.52 -24.25 25.72
N TYR A 91 -36.52 -24.49 24.41
CA TYR A 91 -35.37 -25.09 23.71
C TYR A 91 -34.25 -24.06 23.59
N CYS A 92 -33.18 -24.25 24.36
CA CYS A 92 -31.92 -23.52 24.20
C CYS A 92 -30.99 -24.43 23.41
N GLY A 93 -30.96 -24.30 22.09
CA GLY A 93 -29.98 -25.03 21.26
C GLY A 93 -28.58 -24.53 21.61
N ASP A 94 -27.77 -25.40 22.21
CA ASP A 94 -26.33 -25.18 22.46
C ASP A 94 -25.53 -25.28 21.14
#